data_AF-A0AAN6TT41-F1
#
_entry.id   AF-A0AAN6TT41-F1
#
_cell.length_a   1.000
_cell.length_b   1.000
_cell.length_c   1.000
_cell.angle_alpha   90.00
_cell.angle_beta   90.00
_cell.angle_gamma   90.00
#
_symmetry.space_group_name_H-M   'P 1'
#
loop_
_entity.id
_entity.type
_entity.pdbx_description
1 polymer ?
#
loop_
_entity_poly.entity_id
_entity_poly.type
_entity_poly.pdbx_seq_one_letter_code
_entity_poly.pdbx_strand_id
1 'polypeptide(L)'
;MATLEGRAAIYISKRFETRQWDFEASENWCRVWIPEMDLGQGSRGFELWSIYNPPSSKEVPSALSGRPKPNHQVVLAGDFNLQYPLWDKFERYDRRAEGLLRLSSH
;
A
#
# COMPACT_ATOMS: atom_id res chain seq x y z
N MET A 1 -23.50 3.58 17.49
CA MET A 1 -22.51 2.99 16.56
C MET A 1 -21.35 3.96 16.51
N ALA A 2 -20.14 3.53 16.87
CA ALA A 2 -18.96 4.40 16.78
C ALA A 2 -18.62 4.63 15.30
N THR A 3 -18.49 5.89 14.89
CA THR A 3 -17.92 6.27 13.60
C THR A 3 -16.46 5.82 13.60
N LEU A 4 -16.10 4.87 12.75
CA LEU A 4 -14.69 4.52 12.53
C LEU A 4 -14.03 5.72 11.84
N GLU A 5 -13.12 6.40 12.53
CA GLU A 5 -12.30 7.44 11.93
C GLU A 5 -11.22 6.78 11.05
N GLY A 6 -11.47 6.69 9.76
CA GLY A 6 -10.50 6.14 8.81
C GLY A 6 -9.22 6.97 8.75
N ARG A 7 -8.07 6.34 8.96
CA ARG A 7 -6.73 6.94 8.94
C ARG A 7 -5.94 6.65 7.66
N ALA A 8 -6.48 5.77 6.82
CA ALA A 8 -5.90 5.41 5.54
C ALA A 8 -6.96 5.55 4.44
N ALA A 9 -6.55 6.07 3.30
CA ALA A 9 -7.42 6.24 2.14
C ALA A 9 -6.63 6.01 0.85
N ILE A 10 -7.33 5.51 -0.18
CA ILE A 10 -6.85 5.46 -1.55
C ILE A 10 -7.79 6.35 -2.37
N TYR A 11 -7.22 7.37 -3.01
CA TYR A 11 -7.92 8.16 -4.00
C TYR A 11 -7.59 7.65 -5.39
N ILE A 12 -8.62 7.27 -6.16
CA ILE A 12 -8.46 6.85 -7.54
C ILE A 12 -9.19 7.84 -8.44
N SER A 13 -8.48 8.32 -9.47
CA SER A 13 -9.03 9.22 -10.47
C SER A 13 -10.18 8.56 -11.24
N LYS A 14 -11.20 9.34 -11.60
CA LYS A 14 -12.40 8.90 -12.36
C LYS A 14 -12.11 8.25 -13.72
N ARG A 15 -10.86 8.27 -14.18
CA ARG A 15 -10.43 7.63 -15.44
C ARG A 15 -10.47 6.10 -15.38
N PHE A 16 -10.48 5.52 -14.19
CA PHE A 16 -10.55 4.08 -13.98
C PHE A 16 -11.99 3.68 -13.62
N GLU A 17 -12.51 2.59 -14.20
CA GLU A 17 -13.90 2.20 -13.98
C GLU A 17 -14.06 1.46 -12.65
N THR A 18 -14.63 2.14 -11.64
CA THR A 18 -14.71 1.63 -10.26
C THR A 18 -15.59 0.38 -10.07
N ARG A 19 -16.39 0.00 -11.08
CA ARG A 19 -17.42 -1.05 -10.94
C ARG A 19 -16.85 -2.45 -10.81
N GLN A 20 -15.56 -2.63 -11.06
CA GLN A 20 -14.91 -3.94 -11.08
C GLN A 20 -13.84 -4.11 -10.00
N TRP A 21 -13.70 -3.13 -9.12
CA TRP A 21 -12.68 -3.21 -8.07
C TRP A 21 -13.20 -4.02 -6.89
N ASP A 22 -12.35 -4.92 -6.40
CA ASP A 22 -12.53 -5.54 -5.10
C ASP A 22 -11.77 -4.72 -4.06
N PHE A 23 -12.44 -4.32 -2.97
CA PHE A 23 -11.84 -3.47 -1.95
C PHE A 23 -12.24 -3.91 -0.54
N GLU A 24 -11.32 -3.67 0.39
CA GLU A 24 -11.55 -3.86 1.82
C GLU A 24 -11.01 -2.66 2.57
N ALA A 25 -11.67 -2.28 3.67
CA ALA A 25 -11.26 -1.16 4.50
C ALA A 25 -11.41 -1.47 5.98
N SER A 26 -10.48 -0.93 6.75
CA SER A 26 -10.46 -0.90 8.21
C SER A 26 -10.21 0.54 8.66
N GLU A 27 -10.08 0.77 9.97
CA GLU A 27 -9.68 2.07 10.51
C GLU A 27 -8.27 2.47 10.02
N ASN A 28 -7.35 1.51 9.98
CA ASN A 28 -5.92 1.76 9.83
C ASN A 28 -5.36 1.37 8.45
N TRP A 29 -6.17 0.79 7.58
CA TRP A 29 -5.73 0.43 6.23
C TRP A 29 -6.92 0.29 5.29
N CYS A 30 -6.67 0.42 4.00
CA CYS A 30 -7.58 -0.05 2.96
C CYS A 30 -6.78 -0.68 1.82
N ARG A 31 -7.39 -1.66 1.15
CA ARG A 31 -6.84 -2.29 -0.05
C ARG A 31 -7.83 -2.18 -1.20
N VAL A 32 -7.29 -2.17 -2.41
CA VAL A 32 -8.06 -2.27 -3.63
C VAL A 32 -7.31 -3.13 -4.65
N TRP A 33 -8.04 -4.03 -5.30
CA TRP A 33 -7.59 -4.74 -6.48
C TRP A 33 -8.06 -3.98 -7.72
N ILE A 34 -7.10 -3.62 -8.58
CA ILE A 34 -7.39 -2.97 -9.86
C ILE A 34 -7.13 -4.00 -10.98
N PRO A 35 -8.17 -4.39 -11.75
CA PRO A 35 -8.06 -5.41 -12.77
C PRO A 35 -7.25 -4.92 -13.99
N GLU A 36 -6.73 -5.87 -14.77
CA GLU A 36 -5.95 -5.61 -15.99
C GLU A 36 -6.62 -4.61 -16.95
N MET A 37 -7.92 -4.75 -17.15
CA MET A 37 -8.64 -3.98 -18.16
C MET A 37 -8.64 -2.47 -17.90
N ASP A 38 -8.39 -2.05 -16.66
CA ASP A 38 -8.24 -0.66 -16.28
C ASP A 38 -6.81 -0.12 -16.48
N LEU A 39 -5.83 -0.98 -16.82
CA LEU A 39 -4.39 -0.68 -16.76
C LEU A 39 -3.65 -0.78 -18.11
N GLY A 40 -4.32 -1.20 -19.17
CA GLY A 40 -3.72 -1.41 -20.50
C GLY A 40 -3.18 -2.84 -20.71
N GLN A 41 -2.86 -3.18 -21.97
CA GLN A 41 -2.46 -4.55 -22.35
C GLN A 41 -1.18 -5.03 -21.63
N GLY A 42 -1.23 -6.23 -21.04
CA GLY A 42 -0.04 -6.94 -20.54
C GLY A 42 0.18 -6.91 -19.02
N SER A 43 -0.78 -6.42 -18.24
CA SER A 43 -0.72 -6.37 -16.78
C SER A 43 -1.63 -7.44 -16.17
N ARG A 44 -1.24 -8.17 -15.12
CA ARG A 44 -2.15 -9.15 -14.47
C ARG A 44 -3.16 -8.50 -13.50
N GLY A 45 -3.29 -7.18 -13.53
CA GLY A 45 -3.87 -6.39 -12.43
C GLY A 45 -2.86 -6.20 -11.29
N PHE A 46 -3.18 -5.31 -10.35
CA PHE A 46 -2.36 -5.14 -9.15
C PHE A 46 -3.21 -4.80 -7.92
N GLU A 47 -2.64 -5.11 -6.76
CA GLU A 47 -3.21 -4.81 -5.45
C GLU A 47 -2.52 -3.57 -4.87
N LEU A 48 -3.29 -2.57 -4.45
CA LEU A 48 -2.79 -1.36 -3.79
C LEU A 48 -3.28 -1.30 -2.36
N TRP A 49 -2.35 -1.02 -1.44
CA TRP A 49 -2.65 -0.79 -0.03
C TRP A 49 -2.29 0.63 0.38
N SER A 50 -3.20 1.25 1.12
CA SER A 50 -2.93 2.44 1.94
C SER A 50 -2.92 2.01 3.40
N ILE A 51 -1.84 2.30 4.11
CA ILE A 51 -1.56 1.78 5.45
C ILE A 51 -1.20 2.91 6.39
N TYR A 52 -1.84 2.91 7.55
CA TYR A 52 -1.44 3.69 8.71
C TYR A 52 -1.16 2.73 9.86
N ASN A 53 0.10 2.62 10.27
CA ASN A 53 0.47 1.89 11.48
C ASN A 53 0.73 2.92 12.60
N PRO A 54 -0.04 2.92 13.71
CA PRO A 54 0.13 3.90 14.77
C PRO A 54 1.56 3.89 15.34
N PRO A 55 2.13 5.05 15.75
CA PRO A 55 3.48 5.12 16.34
C PRO A 55 3.69 4.26 17.60
N SER A 56 2.60 3.93 18.29
CA SER A 56 2.55 3.04 19.45
C SER A 56 2.77 1.57 19.07
N SER A 57 2.52 1.19 17.83
CA SER A 57 2.74 -0.16 17.31
C SER A 57 4.19 -0.30 16.84
N LYS A 58 4.86 -1.37 17.28
CA LYS A 58 6.22 -1.73 16.82
C LYS A 58 6.22 -2.93 15.86
N GLU A 59 5.03 -3.45 15.55
CA GLU A 59 4.87 -4.61 14.71
C GLU A 59 4.33 -4.22 13.33
N VAL A 60 4.61 -5.07 12.34
CA VAL A 60 3.97 -4.98 11.02
C VAL A 60 2.46 -5.18 11.20
N PRO A 61 1.59 -4.35 10.56
CA PRO A 61 0.16 -4.51 10.64
C PRO A 61 -0.28 -5.96 10.44
N SER A 62 -1.13 -6.47 11.32
CA SER A 62 -1.59 -7.87 11.30
C SER A 62 -2.25 -8.26 9.97
N ALA A 63 -2.87 -7.31 9.28
CA ALA A 63 -3.44 -7.50 7.95
C ALA A 63 -2.38 -7.84 6.86
N LEU A 64 -1.11 -7.53 7.10
CA LEU A 64 0.01 -7.91 6.23
C LEU A 64 0.75 -9.14 6.75
N SER A 65 0.83 -9.30 8.06
CA SER A 65 1.57 -10.37 8.72
C SER A 65 0.96 -11.75 8.40
N GLY A 66 1.79 -12.68 7.93
CA GLY A 66 1.36 -14.06 7.65
C GLY A 66 0.61 -14.26 6.34
N ARG A 67 0.44 -13.21 5.51
CA ARG A 67 -0.07 -13.38 4.15
C ARG A 67 0.95 -14.15 3.30
N PRO A 68 0.51 -15.17 2.53
CA PRO A 68 1.40 -15.83 1.58
C PRO A 68 1.88 -14.81 0.54
N LYS A 69 3.10 -15.01 0.03
CA LYS A 69 3.64 -14.14 -1.03
C LYS A 69 2.67 -14.15 -2.23
N PRO A 70 2.13 -12.99 -2.63
CA PRO A 70 1.20 -12.91 -3.74
C PRO A 70 1.89 -13.29 -5.06
N ASN A 71 1.13 -13.88 -5.97
CA ASN A 71 1.57 -14.23 -7.34
C ASN A 71 1.30 -13.11 -8.37
N HIS A 72 0.90 -11.94 -7.88
CA HIS A 72 0.59 -10.72 -8.62
C HIS A 72 1.34 -9.54 -8.01
N GLN A 73 1.31 -8.39 -8.68
CA GLN A 73 1.97 -7.19 -8.19
C GLN A 73 1.18 -6.60 -7.02
N VAL A 74 1.90 -6.27 -5.95
CA VAL A 74 1.33 -5.63 -4.75
C VAL A 74 2.17 -4.42 -4.39
N VAL A 75 1.50 -3.29 -4.22
CA VAL A 75 2.10 -2.03 -3.79
C VAL A 75 1.55 -1.67 -2.42
N LEU A 76 2.45 -1.46 -1.46
CA LEU A 76 2.12 -1.00 -0.12
C LEU A 76 2.62 0.44 0.03
N ALA A 77 1.74 1.35 0.44
CA ALA A 77 2.07 2.74 0.67
C ALA A 77 1.43 3.27 1.96
N GLY A 78 2.12 4.19 2.63
CA GLY A 78 1.59 4.92 3.77
C GLY A 78 2.57 5.01 4.94
N ASP A 79 2.03 5.36 6.10
CA ASP A 79 2.80 5.67 7.30
C ASP A 79 2.96 4.43 8.18
N PHE A 80 4.05 3.70 7.94
CA PHE A 80 4.35 2.51 8.72
C PHE A 80 4.82 2.83 10.15
N ASN A 81 5.38 4.00 10.44
CA ASN A 81 5.96 4.33 11.76
C ASN A 81 6.90 3.24 12.35
N LEU A 82 7.47 2.39 11.50
CA LEU A 82 8.44 1.36 11.85
C LEU A 82 9.85 1.86 11.52
N GLN A 83 10.83 1.28 12.21
CA GLN A 83 12.23 1.36 11.84
C GLN A 83 12.57 0.18 10.94
N TYR A 84 13.25 0.44 9.83
CA TYR A 84 13.71 -0.61 8.92
C TYR A 84 15.10 -0.25 8.39
N PRO A 85 16.11 -1.15 8.51
CA PRO A 85 17.50 -0.82 8.21
C PRO A 85 17.78 -0.28 6.80
N LEU A 86 16.98 -0.67 5.80
CA LEU A 86 17.12 -0.11 4.45
C LEU A 86 16.39 1.24 4.35
N TRP A 87 15.13 1.34 4.78
CA TRP A 87 14.38 2.59 4.63
C TRP A 87 14.99 3.73 5.43
N ASP A 88 15.49 3.45 6.63
CA ASP A 88 16.07 4.46 7.50
C ASP A 88 17.48 4.90 7.04
N LYS A 89 18.17 4.10 6.22
CA LYS A 89 19.48 4.45 5.65
C LYS A 89 19.39 5.19 4.32
N PHE A 90 18.28 5.07 3.59
CA PHE A 90 18.16 5.56 2.22
C PHE A 90 17.15 6.71 2.11
N GLU A 91 17.57 7.88 2.59
CA GLU A 91 16.96 9.17 2.24
C GLU A 91 15.50 9.33 2.67
N ARG A 92 14.95 8.50 3.57
CA ARG A 92 13.51 8.56 3.96
C ARG A 92 13.00 9.94 4.38
N TYR A 93 13.86 10.82 4.88
CA TYR A 93 13.52 12.17 5.30
C TYR A 93 13.74 13.23 4.22
N ASP A 94 14.32 12.85 3.08
CA ASP A 94 14.64 13.74 1.98
C ASP A 94 13.51 13.78 0.95
N ARG A 95 13.24 14.97 0.43
CA ARG A 95 12.26 15.15 -0.64
C ARG A 95 12.79 14.51 -1.93
N ARG A 96 11.99 13.65 -2.57
CA ARG A 96 12.37 12.86 -3.77
C ARG A 96 13.48 11.83 -3.49
N ALA A 97 13.46 11.23 -2.32
CA ALA A 97 14.28 10.08 -1.98
C ALA A 97 14.04 8.93 -2.98
N GLU A 98 14.96 8.76 -3.92
CA GLU A 98 14.94 7.68 -4.91
C GLU A 98 15.89 6.54 -4.52
N GLY A 99 16.72 6.72 -3.48
CA GLY A 99 17.71 5.73 -3.05
C GLY A 99 17.12 4.33 -2.84
N LEU A 100 15.92 4.23 -2.28
CA LEU A 100 15.23 2.96 -2.09
C LEU A 100 14.77 2.30 -3.40
N LEU A 101 14.32 3.07 -4.38
CA LEU A 101 13.89 2.55 -5.68
C LEU A 101 15.07 1.99 -6.48
N ARG A 102 16.27 2.50 -6.25
CA ARG A 102 17.49 1.97 -6.90
C ARG A 102 17.87 0.60 -6.36
N LEU A 103 17.56 0.27 -5.10
CA LEU A 103 17.83 -1.04 -4.52
C LEU A 103 17.00 -2.17 -5.14
N SER A 104 15.80 -1.87 -5.67
CA SER A 104 14.94 -2.87 -6.30
C SER A 104 15.33 -3.19 -7.75
N SER A 105 16.36 -2.52 -8.29
CA SER A 105 16.81 -2.66 -9.68
C SER A 105 17.93 -3.70 -9.85
N HIS A 106 18.23 -4.48 -8.81
CA HIS A 106 19.26 -5.51 -8.76
C HIS A 106 18.68 -6.89 -8.44
#